data_AF-A0A1J3E031-F1
#
_entry.id   AF-A0A1J3E031-F1
#
_cell.length_a   1.000
_cell.length_b   1.000
_cell.length_c   1.000
_cell.angle_alpha   90.00
_cell.angle_beta   90.00
_cell.angle_gamma   90.00
#
_symmetry.space_group_name_H-M   'P 1'
#
loop_
_entity.id
_entity.type
_entity.pdbx_description
1 polymer ?
#
loop_
_entity_poly.entity_id
_entity_poly.type
_entity_poly.pdbx_seq_one_letter_code
_entity_poly.pdbx_strand_id
1 'polypeptide(L)'
;MGNCLTGDVAGGKQAIGGVQQRPTSTSTNNAALNDAVDFFFRSRGQYPLFSQIELSLSASNLIDRDITSKSDPMAVMYLRKTDGKLEEIGRTEVILNSLNPNWIEKITVSFQFEAVQTLVFHVYDVDTQYHNVPVKTLKLKDQDYLGEATCVLSEIMTKPNRSVTLNLTGNFGAGVSRRLGTLSVQAEETTASKTVVEMNLRCVNLDNKDLFSKSDPFLRISRIVENSVAVPICRTEVVDNNLNPMWRPVCLTTQQYGSRDNPLVIECLDFNTNGTHDLIGRTQKSVAELERLCLQKEAVNFVYPSTSHGRNKVLKGQLIVDRFVEKVQYSFLDYISSGFELNFMVAVDFTASNGDPRTPGSLHYNDPSGRLNSYQQAIMEVGEVIQFYDSDRRFPAWGFGGRTSDDT
;
A
#
# COMPACT_ATOMS: atom_id res chain seq x y z
N MET A 1 -2.85 9.10 6.73
CA MET A 1 -2.68 9.06 8.20
C MET A 1 -3.81 8.25 8.81
N GLY A 2 -3.58 6.95 9.00
CA GLY A 2 -4.49 6.01 9.65
C GLY A 2 -3.69 5.11 10.58
N ASN A 3 -2.81 5.72 11.37
CA ASN A 3 -2.14 5.01 12.45
C ASN A 3 -3.17 4.84 13.56
N CYS A 4 -3.23 3.64 14.15
CA CYS A 4 -3.73 3.49 15.51
C CYS A 4 -2.91 4.42 16.41
N LEU A 5 -3.36 5.67 16.54
CA LEU A 5 -2.90 6.60 17.55
C LEU A 5 -3.48 6.10 18.87
N THR A 6 -2.79 5.14 19.48
CA THR A 6 -2.79 5.07 20.94
C THR A 6 -2.21 6.40 21.41
N GLY A 7 -3.10 7.31 21.82
CA GLY A 7 -2.69 8.60 22.35
C GLY A 7 -1.65 8.42 23.45
N ASP A 8 -0.54 9.13 23.33
CA ASP A 8 0.42 9.35 24.40
C ASP A 8 -0.28 10.07 25.55
N VAL A 9 -0.70 9.34 26.59
CA VAL A 9 -0.75 9.87 27.98
C VAL A 9 -0.53 8.74 28.99
N ALA A 10 0.44 8.97 29.87
CA ALA A 10 0.81 8.33 31.13
C ALA A 10 -0.02 7.12 31.62
N GLY A 11 0.60 5.94 31.65
CA GLY A 11 0.21 4.83 32.53
C GLY A 11 -0.19 3.52 31.86
N GLY A 12 -0.40 3.48 30.53
CA GLY A 12 -0.68 2.22 29.82
C GLY A 12 0.61 1.45 29.51
N LYS A 13 0.80 0.28 30.12
CA LYS A 13 1.87 -0.66 29.72
C LYS A 13 1.62 -1.09 28.27
N GLN A 14 2.40 -0.59 27.31
CA GLN A 14 2.42 -1.16 25.96
C GLN A 14 3.36 -2.36 25.94
N ALA A 15 2.91 -3.47 25.37
CA ALA A 15 3.74 -4.66 25.16
C ALA A 15 4.79 -4.38 24.08
N ILE A 16 5.94 -3.84 24.50
CA ILE A 16 7.12 -3.68 23.64
C ILE A 16 7.93 -4.97 23.73
N GLY A 17 7.81 -5.83 22.72
CA GLY A 17 8.53 -7.09 22.66
C GLY A 17 8.42 -7.75 21.28
N GLY A 18 9.35 -7.42 20.39
CA GLY A 18 9.58 -8.14 19.14
C GLY A 18 11.06 -8.49 19.05
N VAL A 19 11.38 -9.79 19.20
CA VAL A 19 12.73 -10.33 19.03
C VAL A 19 13.19 -10.07 17.60
N GLN A 20 14.33 -9.38 17.45
CA GLN A 20 15.02 -9.23 16.17
C GLN A 20 15.47 -10.60 15.67
N GLN A 21 14.81 -11.12 14.65
CA GLN A 21 15.39 -12.12 13.75
C GLN A 21 15.62 -11.46 12.40
N ARG A 22 16.88 -11.40 11.96
CA ARG A 22 17.23 -11.10 10.56
C ARG A 22 16.59 -12.18 9.69
N PRO A 23 15.69 -11.87 8.75
CA PRO A 23 15.27 -12.83 7.76
C PRO A 23 16.36 -12.90 6.70
N THR A 24 17.22 -13.93 6.76
CA THR A 24 18.00 -14.38 5.61
C THR A 24 17.13 -15.33 4.80
N SER A 25 16.40 -14.81 3.82
CA SER A 25 15.88 -15.62 2.71
C SER A 25 15.43 -14.72 1.57
N THR A 26 16.20 -14.76 0.48
CA THR A 26 15.82 -14.30 -0.86
C THR A 26 14.66 -15.15 -1.37
N SER A 27 13.44 -14.63 -1.27
CA SER A 27 12.29 -15.11 -2.05
C SER A 27 12.08 -14.14 -3.22
N THR A 28 12.35 -14.63 -4.43
CA THR A 28 12.01 -13.98 -5.68
C THR A 28 10.49 -13.84 -5.82
N ASN A 29 9.94 -12.70 -5.40
CA ASN A 29 8.62 -12.22 -5.81
C ASN A 29 8.62 -10.69 -5.85
N ASN A 30 8.36 -10.18 -7.04
CA ASN A 30 8.16 -8.80 -7.51
C ASN A 30 7.77 -7.73 -6.48
N ALA A 31 8.74 -7.18 -5.76
CA ALA A 31 8.57 -5.95 -4.97
C ALA A 31 9.91 -5.24 -4.72
N ALA A 32 10.78 -5.18 -5.72
CA ALA A 32 12.03 -4.45 -5.59
C ALA A 32 11.78 -2.96 -5.89
N LEU A 33 11.30 -2.21 -4.90
CA LEU A 33 11.54 -0.76 -4.88
C LEU A 33 11.59 -0.12 -3.48
N ASN A 34 10.91 -0.66 -2.45
CA ASN A 34 10.81 0.03 -1.15
C ASN A 34 11.19 -0.82 0.07
N ASP A 35 12.38 -1.43 0.04
CA ASP A 35 12.92 -2.18 1.18
C ASP A 35 12.99 -1.33 2.46
N ALA A 36 13.24 -0.02 2.38
CA ALA A 36 13.42 0.83 3.57
C ALA A 36 12.10 1.21 4.28
N VAL A 37 11.05 1.54 3.54
CA VAL A 37 9.73 1.87 4.09
C VAL A 37 9.04 0.61 4.59
N ASP A 38 9.08 -0.47 3.80
CA ASP A 38 8.61 -1.77 4.22
C ASP A 38 9.38 -2.26 5.46
N PHE A 39 10.71 -2.09 5.50
CA PHE A 39 11.51 -2.38 6.70
C PHE A 39 11.13 -1.50 7.90
N PHE A 40 10.90 -0.20 7.71
CA PHE A 40 10.47 0.70 8.78
C PHE A 40 9.17 0.23 9.41
N PHE A 41 8.14 -0.05 8.61
CA PHE A 41 6.87 -0.55 9.11
C PHE A 41 7.02 -1.95 9.73
N ARG A 42 7.70 -2.88 9.05
CA ARG A 42 7.91 -4.25 9.57
C ARG A 42 8.70 -4.27 10.88
N SER A 43 9.69 -3.39 11.04
CA SER A 43 10.46 -3.25 12.28
C SER A 43 9.59 -2.83 13.48
N ARG A 44 8.43 -2.20 13.20
CA ARG A 44 7.42 -1.80 14.19
C ARG A 44 6.22 -2.77 14.23
N GLY A 45 6.32 -3.92 13.57
CA GLY A 45 5.23 -4.89 13.45
C GLY A 45 4.01 -4.35 12.68
N GLN A 46 4.23 -3.35 11.83
CA GLN A 46 3.23 -2.76 10.96
C GLN A 46 3.47 -3.24 9.53
N TYR A 47 2.39 -3.39 8.76
CA TYR A 47 2.47 -3.64 7.33
C TYR A 47 2.17 -2.33 6.60
N PRO A 48 2.97 -1.92 5.61
CA PRO A 48 2.64 -0.74 4.82
C PRO A 48 1.28 -0.98 4.17
N LEU A 49 0.32 -0.10 4.49
CA LEU A 49 -0.96 -0.06 3.82
C LEU A 49 -0.75 0.66 2.49
N PHE A 50 -1.11 0.02 1.39
CA PHE A 50 -1.06 0.63 0.06
C PHE A 50 -2.45 0.62 -0.55
N SER A 51 -2.87 1.73 -1.14
CA SER A 51 -4.16 1.75 -1.85
C SER A 51 -4.02 0.97 -3.15
N GLN A 52 -4.94 0.04 -3.40
CA GLN A 52 -4.98 -0.66 -4.67
C GLN A 52 -5.87 0.13 -5.64
N ILE A 53 -5.33 0.41 -6.83
CA ILE A 53 -5.98 1.20 -7.87
C ILE A 53 -6.33 0.30 -9.04
N GLU A 54 -7.55 0.40 -9.52
CA GLU A 54 -8.00 -0.20 -10.78
C GLU A 54 -8.02 0.88 -11.86
N LEU A 55 -7.39 0.59 -12.99
CA LEU A 55 -7.34 1.45 -14.16
C LEU A 55 -8.26 0.89 -15.23
N SER A 56 -9.26 1.69 -15.62
CA SER A 56 -10.15 1.43 -16.76
C SER A 56 -9.64 2.22 -17.96
N LEU A 57 -9.57 1.56 -19.12
CA LEU A 57 -9.01 2.12 -20.34
C LEU A 57 -10.08 2.24 -21.43
N SER A 58 -9.99 3.31 -22.22
CA SER A 58 -10.70 3.43 -23.49
C SER A 58 -9.84 4.19 -24.49
N ALA A 59 -10.06 4.00 -25.78
CA ALA A 59 -9.36 4.77 -26.80
C ALA A 59 -10.35 5.39 -27.80
N SER A 60 -9.86 6.37 -28.57
CA SER A 60 -10.66 7.03 -29.59
C SER A 60 -9.83 7.40 -30.79
N ASN A 61 -10.42 7.28 -31.97
CA ASN A 61 -9.81 7.61 -33.26
C ASN A 61 -8.46 6.92 -33.47
N LEU A 62 -8.37 5.64 -33.11
CA LEU A 62 -7.18 4.83 -33.41
C LEU A 62 -6.92 4.79 -34.91
N ILE A 63 -5.64 4.71 -35.28
CA ILE A 63 -5.26 4.52 -36.68
C ILE A 63 -5.70 3.15 -37.16
N ASP A 64 -6.38 3.12 -38.30
CA ASP A 64 -6.78 1.86 -38.93
C ASP A 64 -5.57 1.26 -39.67
N ARG A 65 -5.16 0.05 -39.28
CA ARG A 65 -4.06 -0.68 -39.92
C ARG A 65 -4.55 -1.76 -40.86
N ASP A 66 -5.81 -2.14 -40.76
CA ASP A 66 -6.41 -3.15 -41.59
C ASP A 66 -6.86 -2.58 -42.95
N ILE A 67 -6.70 -3.39 -44.00
CA ILE A 67 -7.08 -3.00 -45.37
C ILE A 67 -8.57 -3.27 -45.61
N THR A 68 -9.13 -4.27 -44.95
CA THR A 68 -10.48 -4.81 -45.19
C THR A 68 -11.41 -4.78 -43.98
N SER A 69 -10.89 -4.47 -42.81
CA SER A 69 -11.56 -4.40 -41.50
C SER A 69 -11.12 -3.14 -40.75
N LYS A 70 -11.68 -2.93 -39.57
CA LYS A 70 -11.11 -1.98 -38.60
C LYS A 70 -10.17 -2.75 -37.68
N SER A 71 -9.18 -2.06 -37.13
CA SER A 71 -8.32 -2.61 -36.08
C SER A 71 -9.06 -3.31 -34.93
N ASP A 72 -8.39 -4.31 -34.37
CA ASP A 72 -8.77 -5.13 -33.23
C ASP A 72 -7.88 -4.77 -32.00
N PRO A 73 -8.14 -3.63 -31.34
CA PRO A 73 -7.20 -3.06 -30.39
C PRO A 73 -7.12 -3.78 -29.04
N MET A 74 -5.90 -3.85 -28.53
CA MET A 74 -5.53 -4.30 -27.19
C MET A 74 -4.55 -3.31 -26.56
N ALA A 75 -4.77 -2.93 -25.31
CA ALA A 75 -3.85 -2.09 -24.55
C ALA A 75 -2.99 -2.94 -23.59
N VAL A 76 -1.71 -2.56 -23.48
CA VAL A 76 -0.75 -3.14 -22.54
C VAL A 76 -0.21 -2.02 -21.66
N MET A 77 -0.26 -2.21 -20.35
CA MET A 77 0.26 -1.26 -19.38
C MET A 77 1.57 -1.76 -18.78
N TYR A 78 2.54 -0.86 -18.71
CA TYR A 78 3.83 -1.05 -18.08
C TYR A 78 4.06 -0.04 -16.97
N LEU A 79 4.83 -0.45 -15.96
CA LEU A 79 5.45 0.45 -15.00
C LEU A 79 6.91 0.66 -15.40
N ARG A 80 7.35 1.92 -15.50
CA ARG A 80 8.76 2.25 -15.74
C ARG A 80 9.53 2.20 -14.42
N LYS A 81 10.51 1.30 -14.34
CA LYS A 81 11.43 1.20 -13.21
C LYS A 81 12.46 2.34 -13.22
N THR A 82 13.14 2.53 -12.10
CA THR A 82 14.22 3.52 -11.94
C THR A 82 15.40 3.31 -12.88
N ASP A 83 15.66 2.06 -13.31
CA ASP A 83 16.68 1.72 -14.31
C ASP A 83 16.20 1.95 -15.77
N GLY A 84 15.00 2.51 -15.95
CA GLY A 84 14.38 2.79 -17.23
C GLY A 84 13.70 1.58 -17.89
N LYS A 85 13.80 0.37 -17.31
CA LYS A 85 13.14 -0.81 -17.88
C LYS A 85 11.63 -0.74 -17.67
N LEU A 86 10.90 -1.28 -18.64
CA LEU A 86 9.45 -1.43 -18.57
C LEU A 86 9.09 -2.80 -18.00
N GLU A 87 8.31 -2.80 -16.93
CA GLU A 87 7.71 -4.00 -16.35
C GLU A 87 6.24 -4.08 -16.75
N GLU A 88 5.86 -5.15 -17.44
CA GLU A 88 4.48 -5.36 -17.85
C GLU A 88 3.61 -5.65 -16.63
N ILE A 89 2.58 -4.82 -16.40
CA ILE A 89 1.67 -4.94 -15.27
C ILE A 89 0.40 -5.70 -15.68
N GLY A 90 -0.10 -5.45 -16.89
CA GLY A 90 -1.29 -6.12 -17.39
C GLY A 90 -1.63 -5.78 -18.83
N ARG A 91 -2.60 -6.52 -19.36
CA ARG A 91 -3.16 -6.38 -20.71
C ARG A 91 -4.67 -6.35 -20.61
N THR A 92 -5.32 -5.58 -21.46
CA THR A 92 -6.77 -5.64 -21.65
C THR A 92 -7.17 -6.83 -22.51
N GLU A 93 -8.45 -7.11 -22.64
CA GLU A 93 -8.95 -7.94 -23.72
C GLU A 93 -8.77 -7.28 -25.10
N VAL A 94 -9.01 -8.05 -26.17
CA VAL A 94 -9.05 -7.56 -27.55
C VAL A 94 -10.48 -7.16 -27.89
N ILE A 95 -10.69 -5.95 -28.40
CA ILE A 95 -12.00 -5.50 -28.90
C ILE A 95 -12.01 -5.61 -30.41
N LEU A 96 -12.92 -6.40 -30.97
CA LEU A 96 -12.96 -6.62 -32.41
C LEU A 96 -13.54 -5.42 -33.18
N ASN A 97 -12.93 -5.08 -34.31
CA ASN A 97 -13.38 -4.12 -35.31
C ASN A 97 -13.76 -2.74 -34.74
N SER A 98 -12.88 -2.16 -33.92
CA SER A 98 -13.16 -0.89 -33.25
C SER A 98 -11.97 0.06 -33.25
N LEU A 99 -12.20 1.28 -33.74
CA LEU A 99 -11.26 2.40 -33.59
C LEU A 99 -11.53 3.23 -32.31
N ASN A 100 -12.57 2.86 -31.55
CA ASN A 100 -12.97 3.53 -30.32
C ASN A 100 -13.29 2.49 -29.23
N PRO A 101 -12.32 1.64 -28.86
CA PRO A 101 -12.55 0.57 -27.89
C PRO A 101 -12.84 1.13 -26.49
N ASN A 102 -13.74 0.45 -25.78
CA ASN A 102 -13.91 0.58 -24.34
C ASN A 102 -13.64 -0.80 -23.76
N TRP A 103 -12.51 -0.97 -23.08
CA TRP A 103 -12.13 -2.25 -22.50
C TRP A 103 -12.82 -2.45 -21.14
N ILE A 104 -13.23 -3.68 -20.88
CA ILE A 104 -13.88 -4.14 -19.66
C ILE A 104 -12.82 -4.55 -18.64
N GLU A 105 -11.75 -5.22 -19.07
CA GLU A 105 -10.69 -5.66 -18.18
C GLU A 105 -9.98 -4.43 -17.59
N LYS A 106 -10.00 -4.34 -16.26
CA LYS A 106 -9.27 -3.30 -15.53
C LYS A 106 -7.88 -3.79 -15.19
N ILE A 107 -6.90 -2.89 -15.24
CA ILE A 107 -5.52 -3.21 -14.84
C ILE A 107 -5.26 -2.66 -13.45
N THR A 108 -4.84 -3.53 -12.53
CA THR A 108 -4.67 -3.20 -11.13
C THR A 108 -3.22 -2.87 -10.78
N VAL A 109 -3.00 -1.77 -10.06
CA VAL A 109 -1.68 -1.31 -9.61
C VAL A 109 -1.75 -0.81 -8.17
N SER A 110 -0.71 -1.09 -7.37
CA SER A 110 -0.59 -0.55 -6.01
C SER A 110 -0.10 0.90 -6.05
N PHE A 111 -0.81 1.81 -5.41
CA PHE A 111 -0.40 3.21 -5.26
C PHE A 111 0.61 3.37 -4.11
N GLN A 112 1.75 3.97 -4.41
CA GLN A 112 2.85 4.28 -3.51
C GLN A 112 3.04 5.78 -3.50
N PHE A 113 2.60 6.44 -2.42
CA PHE A 113 2.67 7.90 -2.31
C PHE A 113 4.11 8.42 -2.39
N GLU A 114 5.05 7.64 -1.86
CA GLU A 114 6.46 7.96 -1.74
C GLU A 114 7.26 7.81 -3.04
N ALA A 115 6.62 7.38 -4.14
CA ALA A 115 7.29 7.07 -5.40
C ALA A 115 6.58 7.67 -6.60
N VAL A 116 7.37 8.19 -7.55
CA VAL A 116 6.85 8.63 -8.86
C VAL A 116 6.60 7.40 -9.73
N GLN A 117 5.35 6.96 -9.82
CA GLN A 117 4.95 5.79 -10.59
C GLN A 117 4.60 6.17 -12.03
N THR A 118 5.57 6.04 -12.94
CA THR A 118 5.39 6.34 -14.36
C THR A 118 4.76 5.15 -15.08
N LEU A 119 3.54 5.35 -15.58
CA LEU A 119 2.78 4.39 -16.37
C LEU A 119 3.04 4.60 -17.86
N VAL A 120 3.35 3.52 -18.58
CA VAL A 120 3.52 3.53 -20.03
C VAL A 120 2.48 2.59 -20.63
N PHE A 121 1.70 3.09 -21.58
CA PHE A 121 0.65 2.33 -22.26
C PHE A 121 1.06 2.14 -23.70
N HIS A 122 1.04 0.90 -24.19
CA HIS A 122 1.16 0.59 -25.60
C HIS A 122 -0.18 0.05 -26.10
N VAL A 123 -0.60 0.49 -27.28
CA VAL A 123 -1.79 -0.03 -27.96
C VAL A 123 -1.34 -0.80 -29.20
N TYR A 124 -1.88 -2.01 -29.35
CA TYR A 124 -1.62 -2.91 -30.46
C TYR A 124 -2.92 -3.25 -31.18
N ASP A 125 -2.82 -3.47 -32.48
CA ASP A 125 -3.81 -4.11 -33.31
C ASP A 125 -3.48 -5.60 -33.41
N VAL A 126 -4.41 -6.44 -32.95
CA VAL A 126 -4.20 -7.89 -32.85
C VAL A 126 -4.70 -8.55 -34.12
N ASP A 127 -3.77 -9.14 -34.88
CA ASP A 127 -4.11 -9.82 -36.14
C ASP A 127 -5.15 -10.92 -35.91
N THR A 128 -6.14 -10.98 -36.80
CA THR A 128 -7.24 -11.94 -36.86
C THR A 128 -6.84 -13.40 -36.63
N GLN A 129 -5.64 -13.81 -37.04
CA GLN A 129 -5.14 -15.16 -36.79
C GLN A 129 -4.95 -15.51 -35.31
N TYR A 130 -4.89 -14.50 -34.42
CA TYR A 130 -4.65 -14.65 -33.00
C TYR A 130 -5.90 -14.50 -32.13
N HIS A 131 -7.10 -14.31 -32.69
CA HIS A 131 -8.34 -14.10 -31.92
C HIS A 131 -8.69 -15.25 -30.95
N ASN A 132 -8.26 -16.48 -31.25
CA ASN A 132 -8.50 -17.65 -30.39
C ASN A 132 -7.35 -17.92 -29.40
N VAL A 133 -6.33 -17.07 -29.39
CA VAL A 133 -5.17 -17.20 -28.50
C VAL A 133 -5.41 -16.38 -27.25
N PRO A 134 -5.19 -16.93 -26.04
CA PRO A 134 -5.30 -16.16 -24.81
C PRO A 134 -4.37 -14.93 -24.84
N VAL A 135 -4.91 -13.76 -24.47
CA VAL A 135 -4.17 -12.49 -24.53
C VAL A 135 -2.81 -12.53 -23.82
N LYS A 136 -2.75 -13.24 -22.68
CA LYS A 136 -1.52 -13.41 -21.89
C LYS A 136 -0.40 -14.14 -22.63
N THR A 137 -0.72 -14.92 -23.66
CA THR A 137 0.26 -15.68 -24.45
C THR A 137 0.58 -15.01 -25.79
N LEU A 138 -0.09 -13.91 -26.13
CA LEU A 138 0.20 -13.15 -27.35
C LEU A 138 1.62 -12.59 -27.32
N LYS A 139 2.32 -12.73 -28.44
CA LYS A 139 3.65 -12.14 -28.64
C LYS A 139 3.47 -10.77 -29.26
N LEU A 140 3.76 -9.71 -28.50
CA LEU A 140 3.55 -8.32 -28.91
C LEU A 140 4.34 -7.92 -30.17
N LYS A 141 5.49 -8.56 -30.41
CA LYS A 141 6.30 -8.37 -31.62
C LYS A 141 5.64 -8.88 -32.90
N ASP A 142 4.65 -9.75 -32.77
CA ASP A 142 3.91 -10.33 -33.88
C ASP A 142 2.56 -9.59 -34.10
N GLN A 143 2.34 -8.47 -33.38
CA GLN A 143 1.14 -7.62 -33.46
C GLN A 143 1.51 -6.24 -34.01
N ASP A 144 0.54 -5.55 -34.59
CA ASP A 144 0.77 -4.24 -35.19
C ASP A 144 0.69 -3.12 -34.14
N TYR A 145 1.78 -2.38 -33.97
CA TYR A 145 1.84 -1.31 -32.98
C TYR A 145 1.10 -0.06 -33.45
N LEU A 146 0.12 0.41 -32.65
CA LEU A 146 -0.71 1.57 -32.94
C LEU A 146 -0.18 2.86 -32.31
N GLY A 147 0.47 2.76 -31.14
CA GLY A 147 1.09 3.89 -30.47
C GLY A 147 1.30 3.68 -28.98
N GLU A 148 1.92 4.66 -28.33
CA GLU A 148 2.15 4.72 -26.90
C GLU A 148 1.68 6.05 -26.29
N ALA A 149 1.36 5.98 -25.00
CA ALA A 149 1.16 7.14 -24.15
C ALA A 149 1.86 6.92 -22.81
N THR A 150 2.25 7.99 -22.13
CA THR A 150 2.89 7.93 -20.81
C THR A 150 2.26 8.98 -19.89
N CYS A 151 2.06 8.63 -18.61
CA CYS A 151 1.67 9.58 -17.57
C CYS A 151 2.16 9.10 -16.19
N VAL A 152 2.11 9.97 -15.19
CA VAL A 152 2.39 9.58 -13.80
C VAL A 152 1.07 9.24 -13.10
N LEU A 153 1.02 8.16 -12.32
CA LEU A 153 -0.20 7.73 -11.62
C LEU A 153 -0.78 8.84 -10.72
N SER A 154 0.07 9.59 -10.01
CA SER A 154 -0.34 10.70 -9.15
C SER A 154 -1.06 11.82 -9.92
N GLU A 155 -0.73 12.07 -11.19
CA GLU A 155 -1.43 13.05 -12.04
C GLU A 155 -2.86 12.65 -12.37
N ILE A 156 -3.16 11.34 -12.37
CA ILE A 156 -4.52 10.85 -12.53
C ILE A 156 -5.26 10.98 -11.20
N MET A 157 -4.63 10.49 -10.12
CA MET A 157 -5.26 10.39 -8.80
C MET A 157 -5.58 11.74 -8.14
N THR A 158 -4.85 12.79 -8.51
CA THR A 158 -5.06 14.16 -8.02
C THR A 158 -6.16 14.92 -8.76
N LYS A 159 -6.63 14.42 -9.90
CA LYS A 159 -7.72 15.06 -10.65
C LYS A 159 -9.07 14.78 -10.01
N PRO A 160 -10.00 15.77 -9.98
CA PRO A 160 -11.34 15.57 -9.41
C PRO A 160 -12.14 14.43 -10.06
N ASN A 161 -12.01 14.25 -11.38
CA ASN A 161 -12.64 13.16 -12.13
C ASN A 161 -11.79 11.89 -12.23
N ARG A 162 -10.60 11.89 -11.61
CA ARG A 162 -9.61 10.79 -11.63
C ARG A 162 -9.37 10.21 -13.03
N SER A 163 -9.33 11.09 -14.03
CA SER A 163 -9.20 10.68 -15.43
C SER A 163 -8.27 11.59 -16.22
N VAL A 164 -7.57 10.99 -17.18
CA VAL A 164 -6.72 11.70 -18.14
C VAL A 164 -6.93 11.14 -19.55
N THR A 165 -6.91 12.02 -20.55
CA THR A 165 -6.85 11.64 -21.95
C THR A 165 -5.49 12.01 -22.50
N LEU A 166 -4.78 11.03 -23.05
CA LEU A 166 -3.43 11.12 -23.55
C LEU A 166 -3.45 10.96 -25.07
N ASN A 167 -2.65 11.76 -25.79
CA ASN A 167 -2.43 11.55 -27.21
C ASN A 167 -1.49 10.37 -27.41
N LEU A 168 -1.84 9.46 -28.32
CA LEU A 168 -0.93 8.39 -28.72
C LEU A 168 0.18 8.96 -29.60
N THR A 169 1.40 8.55 -29.30
CA THR A 169 2.62 8.87 -30.04
C THR A 169 3.28 7.59 -30.54
N GLY A 170 4.15 7.68 -31.53
CA GLY A 170 4.84 6.49 -32.04
C GLY A 170 5.85 6.86 -33.10
N ASN A 171 6.99 6.17 -33.10
CA ASN A 171 8.05 6.44 -34.06
C ASN A 171 7.80 5.67 -35.37
N PHE A 172 6.98 6.25 -36.25
CA PHE A 172 6.63 5.67 -37.55
C PHE A 172 7.49 6.22 -38.71
N GLY A 173 8.70 6.73 -38.40
CA GLY A 173 9.64 7.32 -39.37
C GLY A 173 9.61 8.85 -39.40
N ALA A 174 10.74 9.45 -39.78
CA ALA A 174 10.95 10.90 -39.73
C ALA A 174 10.02 11.65 -40.70
N GLY A 175 9.20 12.58 -40.16
CA GLY A 175 8.56 13.64 -40.94
C GLY A 175 7.03 13.62 -41.04
N VAL A 176 6.33 12.62 -40.51
CA VAL A 176 4.85 12.62 -40.49
C VAL A 176 4.33 12.44 -39.08
N SER A 177 3.93 13.54 -38.44
CA SER A 177 3.10 13.50 -37.23
C SER A 177 1.72 12.98 -37.63
N ARG A 178 1.52 11.66 -37.55
CA ARG A 178 0.21 11.05 -37.70
C ARG A 178 -0.55 11.21 -36.38
N ARG A 179 -1.82 11.58 -36.45
CA ARG A 179 -2.72 11.45 -35.28
C ARG A 179 -3.01 9.97 -35.11
N LEU A 180 -2.46 9.37 -34.05
CA LEU A 180 -2.58 7.93 -33.77
C LEU A 180 -3.80 7.58 -32.91
N GLY A 181 -4.59 8.59 -32.56
CA GLY A 181 -5.71 8.49 -31.64
C GLY A 181 -5.35 8.97 -30.24
N THR A 182 -6.28 8.77 -29.32
CA THR A 182 -6.14 9.13 -27.91
C THR A 182 -6.47 7.93 -27.03
N LEU A 183 -5.77 7.82 -25.89
CA LEU A 183 -6.06 6.86 -24.84
C LEU A 183 -6.60 7.61 -23.61
N SER A 184 -7.78 7.25 -23.15
CA SER A 184 -8.35 7.72 -21.88
C SER A 184 -8.11 6.68 -20.79
N VAL A 185 -7.62 7.15 -19.65
CA VAL A 185 -7.34 6.35 -18.46
C VAL A 185 -8.19 6.90 -17.33
N GLN A 186 -8.95 6.05 -16.67
CA GLN A 186 -9.74 6.37 -15.48
C GLN A 186 -9.28 5.50 -14.32
N ALA A 187 -9.03 6.12 -13.17
CA ALA A 187 -8.52 5.44 -11.99
C ALA A 187 -9.52 5.42 -10.84
N GLU A 188 -9.68 4.26 -10.24
CA GLU A 188 -10.56 4.04 -9.09
C GLU A 188 -9.80 3.31 -7.98
N GLU A 189 -9.96 3.76 -6.74
CA GLU A 189 -9.44 3.04 -5.59
C GLU A 189 -10.41 1.92 -5.22
N THR A 190 -9.89 0.71 -4.99
CA THR A 190 -10.75 -0.44 -4.65
C THR A 190 -11.46 -0.24 -3.31
N THR A 191 -12.71 -0.71 -3.21
CA THR A 191 -13.48 -0.68 -1.96
C THR A 191 -12.74 -1.40 -0.83
N ALA A 192 -12.07 -2.51 -1.13
CA ALA A 192 -11.25 -3.25 -0.17
C ALA A 192 -10.12 -2.40 0.45
N SER A 193 -9.62 -1.38 -0.26
CA SER A 193 -8.61 -0.46 0.29
C SER A 193 -9.18 0.50 1.35
N LYS A 194 -10.51 0.66 1.40
CA LYS A 194 -11.20 1.62 2.27
C LYS A 194 -12.02 0.97 3.38
N THR A 195 -12.30 -0.33 3.26
CA THR A 195 -13.11 -1.04 4.24
C THR A 195 -12.33 -1.33 5.51
N VAL A 196 -12.91 -0.90 6.63
CA VAL A 196 -12.41 -1.14 7.99
C VAL A 196 -13.50 -1.81 8.81
N VAL A 197 -13.11 -2.84 9.54
CA VAL A 197 -13.93 -3.50 10.55
C VAL A 197 -13.50 -3.02 11.93
N GLU A 198 -14.43 -2.42 12.65
CA GLU A 198 -14.29 -2.04 14.06
C GLU A 198 -14.99 -3.06 14.95
N MET A 199 -14.28 -3.59 15.96
CA MET A 199 -14.81 -4.60 16.88
C MET A 199 -14.57 -4.24 18.34
N ASN A 200 -15.58 -4.40 19.18
CA ASN A 200 -15.44 -4.41 20.63
C ASN A 200 -15.27 -5.85 21.09
N LEU A 201 -14.08 -6.18 21.59
CA LEU A 201 -13.75 -7.52 22.06
C LEU A 201 -13.73 -7.53 23.58
N ARG A 202 -14.24 -8.61 24.16
CA ARG A 202 -14.07 -8.91 25.58
C ARG A 202 -13.87 -10.40 25.80
N CYS A 203 -13.29 -10.74 26.94
CA CYS A 203 -13.21 -12.11 27.40
C CYS A 203 -13.94 -12.30 28.71
N VAL A 204 -14.31 -13.54 29.01
CA VAL A 204 -14.87 -13.93 30.31
C VAL A 204 -14.23 -15.23 30.80
N ASN A 205 -14.14 -15.38 32.12
CA ASN A 205 -13.66 -16.58 32.80
C ASN A 205 -12.28 -17.07 32.31
N LEU A 206 -11.35 -16.13 32.07
CA LEU A 206 -9.98 -16.49 31.69
C LEU A 206 -9.29 -17.32 32.78
N ASP A 207 -8.47 -18.27 32.35
CA ASP A 207 -7.60 -19.02 33.27
C ASP A 207 -6.51 -18.09 33.81
N ASN A 208 -6.35 -18.05 35.13
CA ASN A 208 -5.28 -17.27 35.75
C ASN A 208 -3.92 -17.96 35.55
N LYS A 209 -2.91 -17.20 35.13
CA LYS A 209 -1.52 -17.69 35.00
C LYS A 209 -0.62 -17.23 36.14
N ASP A 210 -1.04 -16.21 36.90
CA ASP A 210 -0.27 -15.69 38.02
C ASP A 210 -0.52 -16.43 39.34
N LEU A 211 0.51 -16.50 40.19
CA LEU A 211 0.46 -17.18 41.49
C LEU A 211 -0.11 -16.31 42.62
N PHE A 212 0.10 -14.99 42.58
CA PHE A 212 -0.27 -14.05 43.66
C PHE A 212 -1.11 -12.85 43.19
N SER A 213 -1.40 -12.78 41.90
CA SER A 213 -2.22 -11.77 41.22
C SER A 213 -3.21 -12.47 40.29
N LYS A 214 -4.06 -11.68 39.63
CA LYS A 214 -4.76 -12.14 38.42
C LYS A 214 -3.91 -11.76 37.22
N SER A 215 -4.02 -12.55 36.15
CA SER A 215 -3.43 -12.22 34.86
C SER A 215 -3.77 -10.79 34.40
N ASP A 216 -2.84 -10.21 33.65
CA ASP A 216 -2.85 -8.93 32.96
C ASP A 216 -3.09 -9.15 31.44
N PRO A 217 -4.31 -9.54 31.00
CA PRO A 217 -4.51 -10.02 29.63
C PRO A 217 -4.47 -8.94 28.55
N PHE A 218 -3.97 -9.34 27.38
CA PHE A 218 -4.12 -8.63 26.11
C PHE A 218 -4.37 -9.62 24.96
N LEU A 219 -4.95 -9.14 23.85
CA LEU A 219 -5.13 -9.93 22.65
C LEU A 219 -4.03 -9.63 21.63
N ARG A 220 -3.56 -10.68 20.95
CA ARG A 220 -2.78 -10.62 19.72
C ARG A 220 -3.58 -11.27 18.60
N ILE A 221 -3.90 -10.50 17.56
CA ILE A 221 -4.62 -10.96 16.38
C ILE A 221 -3.61 -11.11 15.25
N SER A 222 -3.57 -12.29 14.63
CA SER A 222 -2.63 -12.64 13.57
C SER A 222 -3.36 -13.18 12.34
N ARG A 223 -2.93 -12.78 11.15
CA ARG A 223 -3.40 -13.39 9.89
C ARG A 223 -2.57 -14.63 9.58
N ILE A 224 -3.21 -15.70 9.10
CA ILE A 224 -2.48 -16.84 8.53
C ILE A 224 -2.18 -16.56 7.06
N VAL A 225 -0.90 -16.66 6.68
CA VAL A 225 -0.46 -16.57 5.27
C VAL A 225 -0.31 -17.96 4.64
N GLU A 226 -0.12 -18.04 3.32
CA GLU A 226 -0.08 -19.29 2.54
C GLU A 226 0.81 -20.40 3.13
N ASN A 227 1.95 -20.03 3.72
CA ASN A 227 2.88 -20.97 4.36
C ASN A 227 2.44 -21.40 5.78
N SER A 228 1.17 -21.19 6.15
CA SER A 228 0.61 -21.44 7.50
C SER A 228 1.33 -20.67 8.63
N VAL A 229 2.09 -19.64 8.29
CA VAL A 229 2.75 -18.78 9.27
C VAL A 229 1.72 -17.75 9.78
N ALA A 230 1.61 -17.62 11.10
CA ALA A 230 0.77 -16.61 11.72
C ALA A 230 1.56 -15.30 11.84
N VAL A 231 1.01 -14.24 11.25
CA VAL A 231 1.63 -12.92 11.19
C VAL A 231 0.81 -11.94 12.02
N PRO A 232 1.35 -11.36 13.11
CA PRO A 232 0.62 -10.39 13.93
C PRO A 232 0.21 -9.16 13.13
N ILE A 233 -1.07 -8.78 13.21
CA ILE A 233 -1.64 -7.61 12.52
C ILE A 233 -2.26 -6.59 13.47
N CYS A 234 -2.59 -6.98 14.70
CA CYS A 234 -3.18 -6.11 15.70
C CYS A 234 -2.90 -6.64 17.12
N ARG A 235 -2.79 -5.71 18.07
CA ARG A 235 -2.75 -5.99 19.51
C ARG A 235 -3.67 -5.02 20.24
N THR A 236 -4.31 -5.48 21.31
CA THR A 236 -5.03 -4.60 22.24
C THR A 236 -4.08 -4.02 23.28
N GLU A 237 -4.56 -3.08 24.08
CA GLU A 237 -3.93 -2.72 25.34
C GLU A 237 -3.93 -3.88 26.36
N VAL A 238 -3.05 -3.79 27.35
CA VAL A 238 -3.01 -4.66 28.52
C VAL A 238 -4.03 -4.18 29.54
N VAL A 239 -4.81 -5.11 30.10
CA VAL A 239 -5.75 -4.82 31.19
C VAL A 239 -5.25 -5.50 32.46
N ASP A 240 -4.78 -4.72 33.43
CA ASP A 240 -4.16 -5.29 34.63
C ASP A 240 -5.18 -6.05 35.52
N ASN A 241 -4.76 -7.18 36.09
CA ASN A 241 -5.45 -7.97 37.11
C ASN A 241 -6.92 -8.32 36.81
N ASN A 242 -7.21 -8.80 35.60
CA ASN A 242 -8.58 -8.98 35.14
C ASN A 242 -8.80 -10.30 34.36
N LEU A 243 -9.70 -11.15 34.84
CA LEU A 243 -10.09 -12.41 34.15
C LEU A 243 -11.33 -12.26 33.24
N ASN A 244 -11.90 -11.05 33.17
CA ASN A 244 -13.04 -10.69 32.32
C ASN A 244 -12.77 -9.33 31.62
N PRO A 245 -11.65 -9.20 30.88
CA PRO A 245 -11.25 -7.93 30.29
C PRO A 245 -12.20 -7.49 29.18
N MET A 246 -12.41 -6.18 29.06
CA MET A 246 -13.03 -5.52 27.91
C MET A 246 -12.03 -4.50 27.40
N TRP A 247 -11.64 -4.62 26.12
CA TRP A 247 -10.66 -3.73 25.51
C TRP A 247 -11.34 -2.60 24.72
N ARG A 248 -10.57 -1.57 24.40
CA ARG A 248 -10.98 -0.54 23.43
C ARG A 248 -11.27 -1.17 22.06
N PRO A 249 -12.10 -0.52 21.22
CA PRO A 249 -12.40 -1.03 19.90
C PRO A 249 -11.14 -1.23 19.06
N VAL A 250 -11.00 -2.41 18.46
CA VAL A 250 -9.93 -2.70 17.49
C VAL A 250 -10.43 -2.38 16.08
N CYS A 251 -9.56 -1.81 15.24
CA CYS A 251 -9.83 -1.54 13.84
C CYS A 251 -8.91 -2.39 12.96
N LEU A 252 -9.49 -3.16 12.05
CA LEU A 252 -8.76 -3.99 11.07
C LEU A 252 -9.18 -3.61 9.65
N THR A 253 -8.22 -3.29 8.79
CA THR A 253 -8.45 -3.05 7.36
C THR A 253 -8.52 -4.37 6.59
N THR A 254 -9.22 -4.40 5.45
CA THR A 254 -9.21 -5.58 4.57
C THR A 254 -7.81 -5.97 4.12
N GLN A 255 -6.87 -5.04 3.98
CA GLN A 255 -5.48 -5.36 3.66
C GLN A 255 -4.78 -6.15 4.79
N GLN A 256 -5.08 -5.83 6.04
CA GLN A 256 -4.52 -6.53 7.20
C GLN A 256 -5.04 -7.96 7.30
N TYR A 257 -6.35 -8.18 7.19
CA TYR A 257 -6.94 -9.52 7.31
C TYR A 257 -7.02 -10.30 5.98
N GLY A 258 -6.83 -9.64 4.84
CA GLY A 258 -6.90 -10.20 3.48
C GLY A 258 -8.33 -10.32 2.96
N SER A 259 -9.00 -11.41 3.31
CA SER A 259 -10.40 -11.70 2.94
C SER A 259 -11.23 -11.92 4.20
N ARG A 260 -12.55 -11.70 4.12
CA ARG A 260 -13.48 -11.97 5.24
C ARG A 260 -13.44 -13.42 5.71
N ASP A 261 -13.10 -14.33 4.81
CA ASP A 261 -13.04 -15.78 5.07
C ASP A 261 -11.66 -16.25 5.51
N ASN A 262 -10.62 -15.40 5.38
CA ASN A 262 -9.29 -15.77 5.83
C ASN A 262 -9.28 -15.95 7.35
N PRO A 263 -8.76 -17.08 7.85
CA PRO A 263 -8.75 -17.32 9.28
C PRO A 263 -7.74 -16.42 9.99
N LEU A 264 -8.20 -15.80 11.07
CA LEU A 264 -7.38 -15.07 12.02
C LEU A 264 -7.12 -15.93 13.26
N VAL A 265 -5.88 -15.93 13.74
CA VAL A 265 -5.51 -16.51 15.02
C VAL A 265 -5.60 -15.41 16.07
N ILE A 266 -6.47 -15.61 17.06
CA ILE A 266 -6.68 -14.67 18.16
C ILE A 266 -6.16 -15.33 19.42
N GLU A 267 -5.05 -14.79 19.95
CA GLU A 267 -4.40 -15.28 21.15
C GLU A 267 -4.66 -14.31 22.30
N CYS A 268 -5.11 -14.83 23.44
CA CYS A 268 -5.15 -14.10 24.69
C CYS A 268 -3.87 -14.45 25.47
N LEU A 269 -3.05 -13.46 25.77
CA LEU A 269 -1.77 -13.62 26.46
C LEU A 269 -1.78 -12.86 27.78
N ASP A 270 -1.01 -13.36 28.73
CA ASP A 270 -0.73 -12.70 30.01
C ASP A 270 0.55 -11.86 29.92
N PHE A 271 0.47 -10.59 30.32
CA PHE A 271 1.58 -9.66 30.19
C PHE A 271 2.62 -9.83 31.30
N ASN A 272 3.78 -10.38 30.96
CA ASN A 272 4.98 -10.33 31.81
C ASN A 272 5.94 -9.19 31.45
N THR A 273 6.49 -8.52 32.48
CA THR A 273 7.44 -7.40 32.34
C THR A 273 8.80 -7.78 31.75
N ASN A 274 9.16 -9.07 31.79
CA ASN A 274 10.38 -9.62 31.21
C ASN A 274 10.30 -9.79 29.68
N GLY A 275 9.15 -9.50 29.05
CA GLY A 275 8.92 -9.62 27.62
C GLY A 275 8.51 -11.03 27.14
N THR A 276 8.48 -12.04 28.01
CA THR A 276 8.01 -13.39 27.68
C THR A 276 6.59 -13.59 28.21
N HIS A 277 5.60 -13.30 27.36
CA HIS A 277 4.17 -13.37 27.71
C HIS A 277 3.63 -14.81 27.67
N ASP A 278 2.82 -15.19 28.66
CA ASP A 278 2.27 -16.54 28.77
C ASP A 278 0.95 -16.68 28.00
N LEU A 279 0.78 -17.75 27.23
CA LEU A 279 -0.48 -18.00 26.52
C LEU A 279 -1.58 -18.40 27.52
N ILE A 280 -2.66 -17.62 27.59
CA ILE A 280 -3.88 -17.98 28.32
C ILE A 280 -4.67 -18.97 27.47
N GLY A 281 -4.93 -18.61 26.21
CA GLY A 281 -5.63 -19.47 25.24
C GLY A 281 -5.69 -18.83 23.86
N ARG A 282 -6.06 -19.62 22.85
CA ARG A 282 -6.19 -19.15 21.46
C ARG A 282 -7.46 -19.65 20.80
N THR A 283 -7.95 -18.93 19.80
CA THR A 283 -9.03 -19.38 18.92
C THR A 283 -8.69 -18.99 17.48
N GLN A 284 -9.35 -19.66 16.52
CA GLN A 284 -9.20 -19.37 15.10
C GLN A 284 -10.57 -19.06 14.50
N LYS A 285 -10.73 -17.84 14.02
CA LYS A 285 -11.98 -17.31 13.49
C LYS A 285 -11.71 -16.40 12.30
N SER A 286 -12.51 -16.45 11.25
CA SER A 286 -12.50 -15.45 10.19
C SER A 286 -13.25 -14.19 10.61
N VAL A 287 -13.09 -13.09 9.86
CA VAL A 287 -13.84 -11.85 10.11
C VAL A 287 -15.35 -12.08 9.95
N ALA A 288 -15.76 -12.88 8.96
CA ALA A 288 -17.15 -13.27 8.76
C ALA A 288 -17.70 -14.08 9.96
N GLU A 289 -16.89 -14.98 10.54
CA GLU A 289 -17.31 -15.71 11.74
C GLU A 289 -17.43 -14.78 12.96
N LEU A 290 -16.54 -13.81 13.14
CA LEU A 290 -16.61 -12.84 14.23
C LEU A 290 -17.86 -11.96 14.15
N GLU A 291 -18.23 -11.52 12.95
CA GLU A 291 -19.49 -10.83 12.70
C GLU A 291 -20.69 -11.71 13.07
N ARG A 292 -20.69 -12.96 12.61
CA ARG A 292 -21.77 -13.92 12.92
C ARG A 292 -21.91 -14.13 14.44
N LEU A 293 -20.80 -14.29 15.16
CA LEU A 293 -20.80 -14.41 16.63
C LEU A 293 -21.41 -13.17 17.28
N CYS A 294 -21.07 -11.97 16.80
CA CYS A 294 -21.65 -10.72 17.29
C CYS A 294 -23.17 -10.66 17.06
N LEU A 295 -23.63 -11.01 15.85
CA LEU A 295 -25.06 -10.99 15.49
C LEU A 295 -25.88 -12.01 16.29
N GLN A 296 -25.33 -13.21 16.47
CA GLN A 296 -25.98 -14.30 17.21
C GLN A 296 -25.80 -14.18 18.74
N LYS A 297 -25.00 -13.22 19.21
CA LYS A 297 -24.61 -13.04 20.62
C LYS A 297 -23.99 -14.30 21.21
N GLU A 298 -23.22 -15.02 20.39
CA GLU A 298 -22.54 -16.25 20.76
C GLU A 298 -21.12 -15.95 21.28
N ALA A 299 -20.66 -16.76 22.23
CA ALA A 299 -19.30 -16.74 22.75
C ALA A 299 -18.50 -17.91 22.17
N VAL A 300 -17.20 -17.72 21.94
CA VAL A 300 -16.30 -18.79 21.50
C VAL A 300 -15.31 -19.14 22.59
N ASN A 301 -15.23 -20.42 22.95
CA ASN A 301 -14.25 -20.89 23.92
C ASN A 301 -12.83 -20.84 23.33
N PHE A 302 -11.87 -20.44 24.16
CA PHE A 302 -10.47 -20.61 23.83
C PHE A 302 -10.05 -22.07 23.89
N VAL A 303 -8.98 -22.40 23.18
CA VAL A 303 -8.30 -23.68 23.25
C VAL A 303 -6.83 -23.49 23.64
N TYR A 304 -6.29 -24.46 24.35
CA TYR A 304 -4.86 -24.54 24.67
C TYR A 304 -4.22 -25.69 23.89
N PRO A 305 -3.11 -25.45 23.15
CA PRO A 305 -2.40 -26.51 22.45
C PRO A 305 -1.74 -27.45 23.47
N SER A 306 -2.19 -28.71 23.51
CA SER A 306 -1.61 -29.74 24.37
C SER A 306 -0.56 -30.53 23.62
N THR A 307 0.63 -30.71 24.22
CA THR A 307 1.75 -31.44 23.64
C THR A 307 1.62 -32.96 23.76
N SER A 308 0.73 -33.48 24.61
CA SER A 308 0.76 -34.90 24.99
C SER A 308 -0.10 -35.83 24.12
N HIS A 309 -1.12 -35.34 23.42
CA HIS A 309 -2.09 -36.20 22.71
C HIS A 309 -2.59 -35.66 21.37
N GLY A 310 -1.97 -34.60 20.81
CA GLY A 310 -2.36 -34.01 19.53
C GLY A 310 -3.77 -33.38 19.49
N ARG A 311 -4.49 -33.34 20.62
CA ARG A 311 -5.82 -32.71 20.76
C ARG A 311 -5.71 -31.44 21.59
N ASN A 312 -6.26 -30.35 21.06
CA ASN A 312 -6.35 -29.08 21.79
C ASN A 312 -7.33 -29.20 22.96
N LYS A 313 -6.97 -28.67 24.15
CA LYS A 313 -7.85 -28.64 25.32
C LYS A 313 -8.78 -27.43 25.22
N VAL A 314 -10.09 -27.65 25.25
CA VAL A 314 -11.09 -26.56 25.33
C VAL A 314 -11.06 -25.95 26.74
N LEU A 315 -10.98 -24.63 26.82
CA LEU A 315 -10.92 -23.87 28.06
C LEU A 315 -12.30 -23.34 28.46
N LYS A 316 -12.42 -22.90 29.72
CA LYS A 316 -13.61 -22.18 30.22
C LYS A 316 -13.63 -20.72 29.77
N GLY A 317 -12.44 -20.14 29.54
CA GLY A 317 -12.30 -18.78 29.03
C GLY A 317 -12.91 -18.64 27.65
N GLN A 318 -13.72 -17.59 27.45
CA GLN A 318 -14.41 -17.33 26.20
C GLN A 318 -14.09 -15.94 25.66
N LEU A 319 -14.00 -15.83 24.34
CA LEU A 319 -13.97 -14.57 23.60
C LEU A 319 -15.40 -14.23 23.15
N ILE A 320 -15.75 -12.95 23.28
CA ILE A 320 -17.05 -12.40 22.89
C ILE A 320 -16.81 -11.14 22.07
N VAL A 321 -17.58 -11.00 20.99
CA VAL A 321 -17.63 -9.79 20.15
C VAL A 321 -18.89 -9.03 20.53
N ASP A 322 -18.76 -7.97 21.33
CA ASP A 322 -19.92 -7.20 21.81
C ASP A 322 -20.47 -6.26 20.72
N ARG A 323 -19.60 -5.77 19.84
CA ARG A 323 -19.95 -4.90 18.73
C ARG A 323 -19.07 -5.23 17.52
N PHE A 324 -19.69 -5.22 16.35
CA PHE A 324 -19.02 -5.34 15.06
C PHE A 324 -19.61 -4.28 14.13
N VAL A 325 -18.77 -3.41 13.57
CA VAL A 325 -19.18 -2.38 12.62
C VAL A 325 -18.22 -2.38 11.43
N GLU A 326 -18.76 -2.62 10.25
CA GLU A 326 -18.05 -2.37 9.00
C GLU A 326 -18.30 -0.93 8.56
N LYS A 327 -17.22 -0.18 8.32
CA LYS A 327 -17.29 1.21 7.87
C LYS A 327 -16.29 1.47 6.75
N VAL A 328 -16.65 2.39 5.87
CA VAL A 328 -15.74 2.91 4.85
C VAL A 328 -14.94 4.05 5.49
N GLN A 329 -13.61 3.95 5.46
CA GLN A 329 -12.72 5.01 5.90
C GLN A 329 -12.30 5.87 4.70
N TYR A 330 -12.28 7.18 4.90
CA TYR A 330 -11.69 8.10 3.91
C TYR A 330 -10.19 7.81 3.77
N SER A 331 -9.78 7.45 2.56
CA SER A 331 -8.38 7.16 2.25
C SER A 331 -7.57 8.44 2.06
N PHE A 332 -6.24 8.33 2.00
CA PHE A 332 -5.38 9.44 1.60
C PHE A 332 -5.81 10.06 0.26
N LEU A 333 -6.17 9.21 -0.70
CA LEU A 333 -6.57 9.60 -2.04
C LEU A 333 -7.90 10.35 -2.06
N ASP A 334 -8.80 10.08 -1.12
CA ASP A 334 -10.05 10.82 -0.98
C ASP A 334 -9.81 12.27 -0.56
N TYR A 335 -8.85 12.52 0.33
CA TYR A 335 -8.46 13.90 0.67
C TYR A 335 -7.85 14.59 -0.55
N ILE A 336 -6.87 13.95 -1.21
CA ILE A 336 -6.17 14.55 -2.36
C ILE A 336 -7.15 14.86 -3.50
N SER A 337 -8.02 13.91 -3.89
CA SER A 337 -8.99 14.16 -4.98
C SER A 337 -10.08 15.17 -4.62
N SER A 338 -10.26 15.47 -3.32
CA SER A 338 -11.18 16.50 -2.83
C SER A 338 -10.53 17.90 -2.78
N GLY A 339 -9.30 18.03 -3.29
CA GLY A 339 -8.58 19.31 -3.36
C GLY A 339 -7.68 19.59 -2.15
N PHE A 340 -7.38 18.60 -1.31
CA PHE A 340 -6.27 18.75 -0.36
C PHE A 340 -4.94 18.66 -1.10
N GLU A 341 -4.01 19.52 -0.72
CA GLU A 341 -2.69 19.63 -1.32
C GLU A 341 -1.61 19.37 -0.26
N LEU A 342 -0.46 18.88 -0.71
CA LEU A 342 0.73 18.74 0.11
C LEU A 342 1.76 19.79 -0.34
N ASN A 343 1.87 20.85 0.45
CA ASN A 343 2.84 21.91 0.19
C ASN A 343 4.24 21.48 0.65
N PHE A 344 5.19 21.43 -0.29
CA PHE A 344 6.59 21.16 0.00
C PHE A 344 7.31 22.41 0.50
N MET A 345 7.88 22.33 1.70
CA MET A 345 8.68 23.38 2.33
C MET A 345 10.09 22.88 2.58
N VAL A 346 11.09 23.73 2.30
CA VAL A 346 12.50 23.40 2.52
C VAL A 346 13.21 24.48 3.33
N ALA A 347 14.01 24.05 4.30
CA ALA A 347 14.91 24.93 5.05
C ALA A 347 16.32 24.34 5.04
N VAL A 348 17.28 25.08 4.49
CA VAL A 348 18.66 24.63 4.29
C VAL A 348 19.58 25.26 5.34
N ASP A 349 20.42 24.44 5.95
CA ASP A 349 21.41 24.88 6.94
C ASP A 349 22.62 25.52 6.23
N PHE A 350 22.86 26.82 6.46
CA PHE A 350 24.00 27.59 5.96
C PHE A 350 25.07 27.87 7.04
N THR A 351 25.07 27.13 8.15
CA THR A 351 26.11 27.24 9.19
C THR A 351 27.50 26.89 8.66
N ALA A 352 28.53 27.52 9.25
CA ALA A 352 29.92 27.34 8.86
C ALA A 352 30.46 25.90 9.00
N SER A 353 29.80 25.04 9.80
CA SER A 353 30.14 23.62 9.93
C SER A 353 30.04 22.84 8.61
N ASN A 354 29.29 23.36 7.62
CA ASN A 354 29.20 22.75 6.28
C ASN A 354 30.44 23.00 5.41
N GLY A 355 31.39 23.82 5.86
CA GLY A 355 32.58 24.20 5.10
C GLY A 355 32.31 25.25 4.01
N ASP A 356 33.38 25.75 3.39
CA ASP A 356 33.29 26.74 2.31
C ASP A 356 32.77 26.09 1.02
N PRO A 357 31.62 26.53 0.44
CA PRO A 357 31.04 25.94 -0.76
C PRO A 357 31.96 25.90 -1.99
N ARG A 358 33.05 26.67 -2.00
CA ARG A 358 34.06 26.67 -3.07
C ARG A 358 35.06 25.52 -2.96
N THR A 359 35.05 24.81 -1.83
CA THR A 359 35.99 23.71 -1.55
C THR A 359 35.33 22.36 -1.80
N PRO A 360 36.01 21.41 -2.47
CA PRO A 360 35.45 20.08 -2.76
C PRO A 360 35.05 19.25 -1.52
N GLY A 361 35.56 19.61 -0.34
CA GLY A 361 35.22 18.93 0.92
C GLY A 361 33.97 19.48 1.61
N SER A 362 33.34 20.54 1.10
CA SER A 362 32.14 21.13 1.69
C SER A 362 30.89 20.30 1.38
N LEU A 363 29.96 20.26 2.34
CA LEU A 363 28.63 19.67 2.13
C LEU A 363 27.76 20.49 1.16
N HIS A 364 28.10 21.77 0.97
CA HIS A 364 27.47 22.68 0.01
C HIS A 364 28.26 22.82 -1.29
N TYR A 365 29.27 21.97 -1.51
CA TYR A 365 30.05 22.03 -2.74
C TYR A 365 29.15 21.80 -3.96
N ASN A 366 29.24 22.69 -4.94
CA ASN A 366 28.57 22.55 -6.23
C ASN A 366 29.54 21.91 -7.21
N ASP A 367 29.38 20.60 -7.44
CA ASP A 367 30.27 19.84 -8.30
C ASP A 367 30.12 20.27 -9.79
N PRO A 368 31.20 20.70 -10.47
CA PRO A 368 31.15 21.11 -11.88
C PRO A 368 30.72 20.00 -12.85
N SER A 369 30.81 18.73 -12.45
CA SER A 369 30.32 17.59 -13.24
C SER A 369 28.79 17.47 -13.25
N GLY A 370 28.09 18.24 -12.41
CA GLY A 370 26.63 18.15 -12.23
C GLY A 370 26.20 17.12 -11.19
N ARG A 371 27.14 16.48 -10.48
CA ARG A 371 26.82 15.59 -9.35
C ARG A 371 26.19 16.40 -8.20
N LEU A 372 25.03 15.96 -7.74
CA LEU A 372 24.33 16.60 -6.64
C LEU A 372 25.04 16.34 -5.30
N ASN A 373 25.14 17.36 -4.46
CA ASN A 373 25.54 17.21 -3.06
C ASN A 373 24.37 16.66 -2.21
N SER A 374 24.64 16.36 -0.93
CA SER A 374 23.64 15.74 -0.05
C SER A 374 22.37 16.60 0.15
N TYR A 375 22.49 17.92 0.19
CA TYR A 375 21.32 18.81 0.29
C TYR A 375 20.50 18.79 -0.99
N GLN A 376 21.16 18.93 -2.14
CA GLN A 376 20.51 18.88 -3.45
C GLN A 376 19.82 17.53 -3.68
N GLN A 377 20.50 16.43 -3.34
CA GLN A 377 19.94 15.09 -3.45
C GLN A 377 18.68 14.94 -2.59
N ALA A 378 18.71 15.34 -1.32
CA ALA A 378 17.55 15.27 -0.44
C ALA A 378 16.37 16.13 -0.94
N ILE A 379 16.67 17.34 -1.43
CA ILE A 379 15.66 18.23 -2.02
C ILE A 379 15.02 17.59 -3.25
N MET A 380 15.82 17.00 -4.13
CA MET A 380 15.31 16.33 -5.34
C MET A 380 14.49 15.09 -4.97
N GLU A 381 14.99 14.21 -4.11
CA GLU A 381 14.28 12.97 -3.73
C GLU A 381 12.91 13.23 -3.11
N VAL A 382 12.77 14.27 -2.28
CA VAL A 382 11.48 14.63 -1.69
C VAL A 382 10.63 15.48 -2.65
N GLY A 383 11.24 16.51 -3.24
CA GLY A 383 10.56 17.46 -4.11
C GLY A 383 10.01 16.83 -5.38
N GLU A 384 10.73 15.86 -5.97
CA GLU A 384 10.29 15.17 -7.19
C GLU A 384 8.99 14.39 -6.99
N VAL A 385 8.74 13.91 -5.77
CA VAL A 385 7.51 13.20 -5.40
C VAL A 385 6.41 14.19 -5.01
N ILE A 386 6.69 15.09 -4.07
CA ILE A 386 5.66 15.96 -3.47
C ILE A 386 5.09 16.97 -4.47
N GLN A 387 5.87 17.41 -5.47
CA GLN A 387 5.42 18.39 -6.47
C GLN A 387 4.14 18.00 -7.23
N PHE A 388 3.80 16.71 -7.29
CA PHE A 388 2.58 16.24 -7.97
C PHE A 388 1.32 16.44 -7.11
N TYR A 389 1.47 16.75 -5.83
CA TYR A 389 0.38 16.92 -4.86
C TYR A 389 0.17 18.38 -4.47
N ASP A 390 0.86 19.31 -5.15
CA ASP A 390 0.74 20.75 -4.99
C ASP A 390 0.31 21.35 -6.34
N SER A 391 -0.80 22.08 -6.36
CA SER A 391 -1.39 22.60 -7.60
C SER A 391 -0.65 23.82 -8.13
N ASP A 392 -0.10 24.66 -7.25
CA ASP A 392 0.58 25.90 -7.63
C ASP A 392 2.09 25.70 -7.83
N ARG A 393 2.63 24.62 -7.24
CA ARG A 393 4.05 24.25 -7.29
C ARG A 393 4.96 25.40 -6.82
N ARG A 394 4.48 26.21 -5.86
CA ARG A 394 5.22 27.33 -5.27
C ARG A 394 5.76 26.92 -3.91
N PHE A 395 6.98 26.38 -3.93
CA PHE A 395 7.61 25.84 -2.75
C PHE A 395 8.32 26.93 -1.93
N PRO A 396 7.93 27.15 -0.66
CA PRO A 396 8.68 28.01 0.24
C PRO A 396 10.06 27.43 0.54
N ALA A 397 11.09 28.25 0.34
CA ALA A 397 12.48 27.86 0.58
C ALA A 397 13.17 28.88 1.49
N TRP A 398 13.75 28.38 2.59
CA TRP A 398 14.49 29.19 3.56
C TRP A 398 15.92 28.69 3.73
N GLY A 399 16.78 29.60 4.18
CA GLY A 399 18.08 29.28 4.72
C GLY A 399 18.15 29.71 6.19
N PHE A 400 18.90 28.98 7.01
CA PHE A 400 19.17 29.39 8.40
C PHE A 400 20.66 29.23 8.74
N GLY A 401 21.16 30.00 9.71
CA GLY A 401 22.56 29.90 10.16
C GLY A 401 23.60 30.55 9.24
N GLY A 402 23.18 31.21 8.16
CA GLY A 402 24.02 32.07 7.31
C GLY A 402 23.85 33.55 7.67
N ARG A 403 24.88 34.37 7.40
CA ARG A 403 24.80 35.83 7.52
C ARG A 403 24.55 36.44 6.14
N THR A 404 23.52 37.26 6.00
CA THR A 404 23.25 38.01 4.78
C THR A 404 24.14 39.25 4.70
N SER A 405 24.38 39.75 3.49
CA SER A 405 25.19 40.94 3.23
C SER A 405 24.57 42.24 3.77
N ASP A 406 23.30 42.22 4.18
CA ASP A 406 22.54 43.41 4.56
C ASP A 406 22.52 43.67 6.08
N ASP A 407 23.16 42.80 6.88
CA ASP A 407 23.38 42.99 8.32
C ASP A 407 24.76 43.61 8.63
N THR A 408 25.14 44.68 7.92
CA THR A 408 26.30 45.54 8.26
C THR A 408 25.91 46.96 8.63
#